data_AF-A0A3N0CD68-F1
#
_entry.id   AF-A0A3N0CD68-F1
#
_cell.length_a   1.000
_cell.length_b   1.000
_cell.length_c   1.000
_cell.angle_alpha   90.00
_cell.angle_beta   90.00
_cell.angle_gamma   90.00
#
_symmetry.space_group_name_H-M   'P 1'
#
loop_
_entity.id
_entity.type
_entity.pdbx_description
1 polymer ?
#
loop_
_entity_poly.entity_id
_entity_poly.type
_entity_poly.pdbx_seq_one_letter_code
_entity_poly.pdbx_strand_id
1 'polypeptide(L)' 'MVADSPARSAKTERTSPITFYRQIVAELRKVVWPTQQQLVTYFIVVMAFVLFMIAIVSAFDLAFGKAVFWLFGESKD' A
#
# COMPACT_ATOMS: atom_id res chain seq x y z
N MET A 1 -49.56 -45.32 -28.58
CA MET A 1 -49.57 -43.86 -28.28
C MET A 1 -48.55 -43.63 -27.19
N VAL A 2 -47.26 -43.53 -27.56
CA VAL A 2 -46.13 -43.40 -26.63
C VAL A 2 -45.90 -41.90 -26.42
N ALA A 3 -46.11 -41.44 -25.20
CA ALA A 3 -45.75 -40.09 -24.79
C ALA A 3 -44.35 -40.13 -24.19
N ASP A 4 -43.35 -39.71 -24.97
CA ASP A 4 -42.07 -39.25 -24.42
C ASP A 4 -42.10 -37.72 -24.45
N SER A 5 -42.22 -37.13 -23.27
CA SER A 5 -42.01 -35.70 -23.06
C SER A 5 -40.70 -35.53 -22.32
N PRO A 6 -39.59 -35.18 -22.99
CA PRO A 6 -38.35 -34.87 -22.31
C PRO A 6 -38.50 -33.50 -21.66
N ALA A 7 -38.78 -33.49 -20.36
CA ALA A 7 -38.66 -32.29 -19.54
C ALA A 7 -37.18 -31.88 -19.51
N ARG A 8 -36.76 -31.05 -20.48
CA ARG A 8 -35.48 -30.34 -20.41
C ARG A 8 -35.57 -29.37 -19.24
N SER A 9 -34.96 -29.79 -18.12
CA SER A 9 -34.71 -28.95 -16.96
C SER A 9 -33.98 -27.69 -17.42
N ALA A 10 -34.73 -26.60 -17.54
CA ALA A 10 -34.20 -25.27 -17.78
C ALA A 10 -33.39 -24.86 -16.56
N LYS A 11 -32.08 -25.13 -16.62
CA LYS A 11 -31.12 -24.72 -15.61
C LYS A 11 -31.19 -23.20 -15.51
N THR A 12 -31.83 -22.70 -14.47
CA THR A 12 -31.87 -21.29 -14.13
C THR A 12 -30.43 -20.83 -13.90
N GLU A 13 -29.87 -20.14 -14.89
CA GLU A 13 -28.65 -19.34 -14.71
C GLU A 13 -28.99 -18.20 -13.76
N ARG A 14 -28.85 -18.45 -12.47
CA ARG A 14 -28.64 -17.37 -11.50
C ARG A 14 -27.27 -16.80 -11.83
N THR A 15 -27.22 -15.55 -12.28
CA THR A 15 -25.98 -14.78 -12.44
C THR A 15 -25.22 -14.85 -11.11
N SER A 16 -24.28 -15.78 -11.05
CA SER A 16 -23.71 -16.23 -9.79
C SER A 16 -22.60 -15.26 -9.38
N PRO A 17 -22.46 -14.91 -8.09
CA PRO A 17 -21.33 -14.14 -7.55
C PRO A 17 -19.95 -14.70 -7.98
N ILE A 18 -19.91 -15.99 -8.32
CA ILE A 18 -18.77 -16.69 -8.91
C ILE A 18 -18.29 -16.03 -10.21
N THR A 19 -19.20 -15.54 -11.05
CA THR A 19 -18.88 -14.90 -12.33
C THR A 19 -18.28 -13.51 -12.11
N PHE A 20 -18.77 -12.75 -11.12
CA PHE A 20 -18.20 -11.46 -10.72
C PHE A 20 -16.79 -11.59 -10.13
N TYR A 21 -16.54 -12.60 -9.29
CA TYR A 21 -15.19 -12.86 -8.76
C TYR A 21 -14.19 -13.16 -9.89
N ARG A 22 -14.61 -13.93 -10.89
CA ARG A 22 -13.79 -14.21 -12.09
C ARG A 22 -13.47 -12.95 -12.89
N GLN A 23 -14.42 -12.01 -13.00
CA GLN A 23 -14.19 -10.71 -13.64
C GLN A 23 -13.20 -9.85 -12.85
N ILE A 24 -13.31 -9.78 -11.52
CA ILE A 24 -12.37 -9.02 -10.67
C ILE A 24 -10.95 -9.55 -10.83
N VAL A 25 -10.74 -10.87 -10.79
CA VAL A 25 -9.41 -11.46 -10.98
C VAL A 25 -8.86 -11.19 -12.39
N ALA A 26 -9.72 -11.20 -13.41
CA ALA A 26 -9.33 -10.85 -14.77
C ALA A 26 -8.88 -9.38 -14.90
N GLU A 27 -9.53 -8.47 -14.19
CA GLU A 27 -9.17 -7.04 -14.17
C GLU A 27 -7.92 -6.77 -13.31
N LEU A 28 -7.77 -7.46 -12.17
CA LEU A 28 -6.58 -7.38 -11.32
C LEU A 28 -5.33 -7.88 -12.03
N ARG A 29 -5.45 -8.80 -13.00
CA ARG A 29 -4.33 -9.23 -13.85
C ARG A 29 -3.89 -8.16 -14.86
N LYS A 30 -4.74 -7.17 -15.16
CA LYS A 30 -4.38 -6.01 -16.00
C LYS A 30 -3.62 -4.94 -15.22
N VAL A 31 -3.65 -4.99 -13.89
CA VAL A 31 -2.75 -4.15 -13.08
C VAL A 31 -1.34 -4.65 -13.35
N VAL A 32 -0.56 -3.79 -14.01
CA VAL A 32 0.85 -4.01 -14.28
C VAL A 32 1.55 -4.18 -12.94
N TRP A 33 1.90 -5.43 -12.62
CA TRP A 33 2.62 -5.71 -11.39
C TRP A 33 4.07 -5.24 -11.56
N PRO A 34 4.52 -4.33 -10.67
CA PRO A 34 5.84 -3.76 -10.79
C PRO A 34 6.91 -4.85 -10.62
N THR A 35 8.04 -4.69 -11.30
CA THR A 35 9.18 -5.61 -11.15
C THR A 35 9.82 -5.40 -9.77
N GLN A 36 10.43 -6.45 -9.22
CA GLN A 36 11.08 -6.35 -7.90
C GLN A 36 12.15 -5.25 -7.85
N GLN A 37 12.80 -4.97 -8.98
CA GLN A 37 13.80 -3.91 -9.10
C GLN A 37 13.20 -2.53 -8.87
N GLN A 38 12.01 -2.25 -9.45
CA GLN A 38 11.32 -0.98 -9.25
C GLN A 38 10.97 -0.76 -7.78
N LEU A 39 10.45 -1.81 -7.12
CA LEU A 39 10.12 -1.76 -5.69
C LEU A 39 11.34 -1.43 -4.83
N VAL A 40 12.48 -2.08 -5.09
CA VAL A 40 13.72 -1.84 -4.33
C VAL A 40 14.26 -0.43 -4.59
N THR A 41 14.26 0.05 -5.83
CA THR A 41 14.70 1.41 -6.14
C THR A 41 13.84 2.45 -5.40
N TYR A 42 12.51 2.33 -5.46
CA TYR A 42 11.62 3.26 -4.76
C TYR A 42 11.79 3.17 -3.24
N PHE A 43 11.97 1.96 -2.70
CA PHE A 43 12.26 1.76 -1.29
C PHE A 43 13.56 2.44 -0.85
N ILE A 44 14.65 2.28 -1.62
CA ILE A 44 15.95 2.89 -1.31
C ILE A 44 15.86 4.42 -1.33
N VAL A 45 15.16 5.00 -2.32
CA VAL A 45 14.98 6.46 -2.41
C VAL A 45 14.25 6.98 -1.18
N VAL A 46 13.15 6.33 -0.78
CA VAL A 46 12.40 6.70 0.44
C VAL A 46 13.27 6.53 1.69
N MET A 47 14.02 5.43 1.80
CA MET A 47 14.91 5.17 2.93
C MET A 47 15.98 6.26 3.06
N ALA A 48 16.64 6.62 1.96
CA ALA A 48 17.64 7.68 1.95
C ALA A 48 17.05 9.04 2.36
N PHE A 49 15.85 9.36 1.87
CA PHE A 49 15.15 10.59 2.24
C PHE A 49 14.78 10.64 3.72
N VAL A 50 14.26 9.55 4.27
CA VAL A 50 13.91 9.45 5.71
C VAL A 50 15.15 9.61 6.57
N LEU A 51 16.26 8.93 6.24
CA LEU A 51 17.52 9.05 6.98
C LEU A 51 18.08 10.48 6.93
N PHE A 52 17.98 11.14 5.77
CA PHE A 52 18.39 12.53 5.62
C PHE A 52 17.57 13.48 6.52
N MET A 53 16.24 13.30 6.55
CA MET A 53 15.37 14.08 7.43
C MET A 53 15.68 13.84 8.91
N ILE A 54 15.92 12.59 9.31
CA ILE A 54 16.33 12.25 10.68
C ILE A 54 17.63 12.98 11.03
N ALA A 55 18.63 12.96 10.15
CA ALA A 55 19.91 13.63 10.39
C ALA A 55 19.75 15.14 10.60
N ILE A 56 18.95 15.80 9.76
CA ILE A 56 18.66 17.24 9.89
C ILE A 56 17.93 17.55 11.20
N VAL A 57 16.85 16.82 11.49
CA VAL A 57 16.04 17.03 12.69
C VAL A 57 16.89 16.82 13.94
N SER A 58 17.66 15.72 13.99
CA SER A 58 18.58 15.44 15.10
C SER A 58 19.65 16.53 15.26
N ALA A 59 20.19 17.07 14.16
CA ALA A 59 21.15 18.17 14.23
C ALA A 59 20.51 19.44 14.84
N PHE A 60 19.27 19.76 14.41
CA PHE A 60 18.52 20.86 14.99
C PHE A 60 18.18 20.62 16.46
N ASP A 61 17.73 19.43 16.85
CA ASP A 61 17.44 19.09 18.25
C ASP A 61 18.67 19.33 19.15
N LEU A 62 19.86 18.94 18.69
CA LEU A 62 21.10 19.19 19.42
C LEU A 62 21.49 20.67 19.46
N ALA A 63 21.27 21.40 18.36
CA ALA A 63 21.55 22.83 18.29
C ALA A 63 20.62 23.63 19.22
N PHE A 64 19.32 23.34 19.20
CA PHE A 64 18.34 23.96 20.09
C PHE A 64 18.58 23.59 21.54
N GLY A 65 18.89 22.33 21.84
CA GLY A 65 19.26 21.90 23.18
C GLY A 65 20.42 22.74 23.73
N LYS A 66 21.52 22.86 22.97
CA LYS A 66 22.67 23.69 23.35
C LYS A 66 22.33 25.18 23.48
N ALA A 67 21.52 25.72 22.57
CA ALA A 67 21.11 27.12 22.61
C ALA A 67 20.27 27.44 23.86
N VAL A 68 19.34 26.56 24.23
CA VAL A 68 18.53 26.69 25.44
C VAL A 68 19.41 26.57 26.70
N PHE A 69 20.33 25.59 26.74
CA PHE A 69 21.28 25.48 27.85
C PHE A 69 22.14 26.73 28.02
N TRP A 70 22.59 27.35 26.93
CA TRP A 70 23.36 28.59 26.99
C TRP A 70 22.50 29.76 27.51
N LEU A 71 21.28 29.93 26.98
CA LEU A 71 20.40 31.03 27.35
C LEU A 71 19.86 30.95 28.79
N PHE A 72 19.58 29.75 29.30
CA PHE A 72 18.96 29.55 30.62
C PHE A 72 19.92 29.00 31.69
N GLY A 73 21.09 28.49 31.30
CA GLY A 73 22.11 28.02 32.24
C GLY A 73 22.94 29.13 32.86
N GLU A 74 23.09 30.26 32.15
CA GLU A 74 23.84 31.43 32.61
C GLU A 74 22.97 32.41 33.45
N SER A 75 21.64 32.26 33.40
CA SER A 75 20.68 33.18 34.05
C SER A 75 20.17 32.72 35.42
N LYS A 76 20.80 31.73 36.04
CA LYS A 76 20.41 31.22 37.35
C LYS A 76 21.51 31.48 38.38
N ASP A 77 21.67 32.76 38.70
CA ASP A 77 22.04 33.17 40.06
C ASP A 77 20.87 32.84 41.03
#